data_AF-A0A0P4RHL4-F1
#
_entry.id   AF-A0A0P4RHL4-F1
#
_cell.length_a   1.000
_cell.length_b   1.000
_cell.length_c   1.000
_cell.angle_alpha   90.00
_cell.angle_beta   90.00
_cell.angle_gamma   90.00
#
_symmetry.space_group_name_H-M   'P 1'
#
loop_
_entity.id
_entity.type
_entity.pdbx_description
1 polymer ?
#
loop_
_entity_poly.entity_id
_entity_poly.type
_entity_poly.pdbx_seq_one_letter_code
_entity_poly.pdbx_strand_id
1 'polypeptide(L)'
;MTPSSIDAHVRLDTHPTHPSAVVATPTGAQAHIPHMSLEAADWHVVAKNTLVLAHIDHEEPYWAEDAARELIASGIAVEITPRLREAINEEWTWADYPMHWCTRTEIREVSAEAQKIFDDIRHGLLLIHAHAHDGHATVAVGTYLNTGKSVYLHGENSPTPSTHPPRLWSPSSGSTATPCTRAPHL
;
A
#
# COMPACT_ATOMS: atom_id res chain seq x y z
N MET A 1 -3.30 38.40 4.12
CA MET A 1 -3.66 37.32 5.06
C MET A 1 -2.57 36.27 4.97
N THR A 2 -1.76 36.09 6.00
CA THR A 2 -0.94 34.88 6.13
C THR A 2 -1.89 33.72 6.36
N PRO A 3 -1.83 32.61 5.59
CA PRO A 3 -2.65 31.45 5.89
C PRO A 3 -2.36 31.03 7.33
N SER A 4 -3.40 30.82 8.12
CA SER A 4 -3.27 30.26 9.47
C SER A 4 -2.66 28.88 9.32
N SER A 5 -1.36 28.76 9.56
CA SER A 5 -0.66 27.46 9.58
C SER A 5 -1.27 26.61 10.67
N ILE A 6 -1.55 25.34 10.36
CA ILE A 6 -1.94 24.37 11.36
C ILE A 6 -0.76 24.17 12.31
N ASP A 7 -0.98 24.24 13.62
CA ASP A 7 0.04 23.94 14.64
C ASP A 7 0.19 22.42 14.79
N ALA A 8 0.72 21.80 13.74
CA ALA A 8 1.06 20.39 13.71
C ALA A 8 2.30 20.16 12.85
N HIS A 9 3.10 19.19 13.28
CA HIS A 9 4.28 18.72 12.57
C HIS A 9 4.23 17.20 12.46
N VAL A 10 4.56 16.66 11.30
CA VAL A 10 4.66 15.20 11.08
C VAL A 10 6.07 14.85 10.68
N ARG A 11 6.72 13.99 11.47
CA ARG A 11 7.99 13.39 11.07
C ARG A 11 7.76 12.02 10.45
N LEU A 12 8.26 11.81 9.23
CA LEU A 12 8.23 10.55 8.48
C LEU A 12 9.62 9.91 8.41
N ASP A 13 9.71 8.64 8.79
CA ASP A 13 10.97 7.89 8.86
C ASP A 13 10.78 6.41 8.56
N THR A 14 11.84 5.74 8.14
CA THR A 14 11.87 4.28 8.01
C THR A 14 11.66 3.60 9.37
N HIS A 15 10.95 2.46 9.37
CA HIS A 15 10.78 1.66 10.56
C HIS A 15 12.11 0.99 10.96
N PRO A 16 12.48 0.95 12.26
CA PRO A 16 13.79 0.46 12.69
C PRO A 16 14.02 -1.03 12.41
N THR A 17 12.96 -1.84 12.38
CA THR A 17 13.03 -3.31 12.22
C THR A 17 12.39 -3.85 10.95
N HIS A 18 11.64 -3.02 10.21
CA HIS A 18 10.89 -3.43 9.02
C HIS A 18 11.36 -2.56 7.86
N PRO A 19 12.24 -3.09 6.97
CA PRO A 19 13.01 -2.27 6.04
C PRO A 19 12.19 -1.37 5.11
N SER A 20 11.00 -1.80 4.70
CA SER A 20 10.12 -1.03 3.82
C SER A 20 9.10 -0.16 4.57
N ALA A 21 8.68 -0.57 5.78
CA ALA A 21 7.64 0.14 6.52
C ALA A 21 8.08 1.56 6.91
N VAL A 22 7.12 2.48 6.97
CA VAL A 22 7.34 3.89 7.32
C VAL A 22 6.59 4.22 8.61
N VAL A 23 7.21 5.01 9.48
CA VAL A 23 6.64 5.53 10.73
C VAL A 23 6.32 7.00 10.57
N ALA A 24 5.12 7.40 10.96
CA ALA A 24 4.71 8.78 11.12
C ALA A 24 4.60 9.14 12.60
N THR A 25 5.20 10.27 12.99
CA THR A 25 5.13 10.82 14.35
C THR A 25 4.55 12.23 14.35
N PRO A 26 3.23 12.39 14.51
CA PRO A 26 2.58 13.69 14.64
C PRO A 26 2.86 14.37 15.99
N THR A 27 3.17 15.66 15.98
CA THR A 27 3.38 16.53 17.17
C THR A 27 2.73 17.91 16.97
N GLY A 28 2.66 18.72 18.04
CA GLY A 28 1.99 20.03 18.04
C GLY A 28 0.62 20.03 18.74
N ALA A 29 0.04 21.21 18.99
CA ALA A 29 -1.26 21.31 19.67
C ALA A 29 -2.42 20.74 18.82
N GLN A 30 -2.27 20.74 17.50
CA GLN A 30 -3.24 20.23 16.54
C GLN A 30 -2.82 18.90 15.91
N ALA A 31 -1.94 18.11 16.56
CA ALA A 31 -1.45 16.82 16.06
C ALA A 31 -2.56 15.80 15.74
N HIS A 32 -3.76 15.95 16.31
CA HIS A 32 -4.93 15.13 15.99
C HIS A 32 -5.39 15.28 14.54
N ILE A 33 -5.12 16.43 13.88
CA ILE A 33 -5.48 16.67 12.48
C ILE A 33 -4.69 15.72 11.55
N PRO A 34 -3.34 15.77 11.48
CA PRO A 34 -2.59 14.81 10.68
C PRO A 34 -2.78 13.37 11.14
N HIS A 35 -3.03 13.12 12.43
CA HIS A 35 -3.33 11.76 12.91
C HIS A 35 -4.56 11.18 12.21
N MET A 36 -5.70 11.89 12.24
CA MET A 36 -6.92 11.43 11.59
C MET A 36 -6.77 11.35 10.06
N SER A 37 -6.05 12.29 9.44
CA SER A 37 -5.81 12.25 7.99
C SER A 37 -4.97 11.04 7.58
N LEU A 38 -3.93 10.70 8.34
CA LEU A 38 -3.09 9.53 8.07
C LEU A 38 -3.87 8.23 8.32
N GLU A 39 -4.66 8.15 9.40
CA GLU A 39 -5.52 6.99 9.67
C GLU A 39 -6.55 6.77 8.56
N ALA A 40 -7.12 7.85 8.00
CA ALA A 40 -8.02 7.78 6.86
C ALA A 40 -7.31 7.38 5.55
N ALA A 41 -5.98 7.50 5.50
CA ALA A 41 -5.12 7.06 4.39
C ALA A 41 -4.46 5.70 4.69
N ASP A 42 -5.14 4.87 5.49
CA ASP A 42 -4.76 3.49 5.83
C ASP A 42 -3.45 3.32 6.62
N TRP A 43 -2.93 4.40 7.24
CA TRP A 43 -1.86 4.27 8.22
C TRP A 43 -2.39 3.65 9.51
N HIS A 44 -1.66 2.66 10.04
CA HIS A 44 -2.06 1.96 11.25
C HIS A 44 -1.61 2.69 12.51
N VAL A 45 -2.54 3.01 13.40
CA VAL A 45 -2.24 3.56 14.73
C VAL A 45 -1.61 2.49 15.62
N VAL A 46 -0.34 2.68 16.00
CA VAL A 46 0.39 1.77 16.91
C VAL A 46 0.63 2.37 18.29
N ALA A 47 0.56 3.70 18.40
CA ALA A 47 0.55 4.43 19.67
C ALA A 47 -0.13 5.80 19.50
N LYS A 48 -0.34 6.51 20.61
CA LYS A 48 -1.07 7.80 20.65
C LYS A 48 -0.63 8.81 19.57
N ASN A 49 0.67 8.89 19.29
CA ASN A 49 1.25 9.80 18.29
C ASN A 49 2.18 9.05 17.34
N THR A 50 1.88 7.79 17.06
CA THR A 50 2.71 6.96 16.18
C THR A 50 1.82 6.13 15.29
N LEU A 51 1.99 6.32 13.99
CA LEU A 51 1.33 5.52 12.97
C LEU A 51 2.39 4.82 12.12
N VAL A 52 2.03 3.69 11.53
CA VAL A 52 2.89 2.90 10.65
C VAL A 52 2.18 2.63 9.34
N LEU A 53 2.87 2.88 8.23
CA LEU A 53 2.51 2.41 6.91
C LEU A 53 3.28 1.12 6.61
N ALA A 54 2.55 0.07 6.27
CA ALA A 54 3.11 -1.23 5.87
C ALA A 54 2.22 -1.81 4.78
N HIS A 55 2.78 -2.01 3.59
CA HIS A 55 2.05 -2.51 2.42
C HIS A 55 2.65 -3.83 1.92
N ILE A 56 1.83 -4.63 1.23
CA ILE A 56 2.25 -5.91 0.66
C ILE A 56 3.22 -5.78 -0.52
N ASP A 57 3.31 -4.59 -1.12
CA ASP A 57 4.08 -4.31 -2.34
C ASP A 57 5.47 -3.71 -2.10
N HIS A 58 5.81 -3.40 -0.85
CA HIS A 58 7.03 -2.72 -0.43
C HIS A 58 7.20 -1.27 -1.00
N GLU A 59 6.13 -0.64 -1.48
CA GLU A 59 6.16 0.75 -2.00
C GLU A 59 5.81 1.79 -0.92
N GLU A 60 5.90 1.46 0.37
CA GLU A 60 5.59 2.41 1.45
C GLU A 60 6.39 3.72 1.38
N PRO A 61 7.67 3.77 0.93
CA PRO A 61 8.35 5.04 0.70
C PRO A 61 7.62 5.93 -0.31
N TYR A 62 7.13 5.38 -1.43
CA TYR A 62 6.37 6.12 -2.42
C TYR A 62 5.06 6.67 -1.84
N TRP A 63 4.31 5.81 -1.15
CA TRP A 63 3.04 6.19 -0.51
C TRP A 63 3.25 7.20 0.64
N ALA A 64 4.39 7.13 1.35
CA ALA A 64 4.76 8.13 2.35
C ALA A 64 5.11 9.49 1.74
N GLU A 65 5.75 9.52 0.58
CA GLU A 65 5.95 10.77 -0.16
C GLU A 65 4.63 11.37 -0.62
N ASP A 66 3.70 10.54 -1.10
CA ASP A 66 2.37 10.99 -1.49
C ASP A 66 1.60 11.60 -0.30
N ALA A 67 1.55 10.89 0.83
CA ALA A 67 0.94 11.39 2.07
C ALA A 67 1.59 12.69 2.54
N ALA A 68 2.92 12.83 2.40
CA ALA A 68 3.61 14.09 2.73
C ALA A 68 3.13 15.25 1.84
N ARG A 69 2.94 15.03 0.53
CA ARG A 69 2.42 16.07 -0.38
C ARG A 69 1.02 16.51 0.03
N GLU A 70 0.14 15.59 0.39
CA GLU A 70 -1.22 15.90 0.82
C GLU A 70 -1.27 16.68 2.15
N LEU A 71 -0.45 16.29 3.12
CA LEU A 71 -0.30 16.99 4.40
C LEU A 71 0.23 18.42 4.19
N ILE A 72 1.26 18.59 3.35
CA ILE A 72 1.82 19.91 3.02
C ILE A 72 0.77 20.78 2.30
N ALA A 73 0.02 20.21 1.36
CA ALA A 73 -1.07 20.91 0.68
C ALA A 73 -2.17 21.37 1.65
N SER A 74 -2.34 20.66 2.76
CA SER A 74 -3.26 21.00 3.85
C SER A 74 -2.68 22.01 4.86
N GLY A 75 -1.46 22.50 4.64
CA GLY A 75 -0.81 23.48 5.51
C GLY A 75 -0.18 22.89 6.78
N ILE A 76 0.12 21.59 6.79
CA ILE A 76 0.80 20.88 7.88
C ILE A 76 2.29 20.81 7.57
N ALA A 77 3.13 21.08 8.57
CA ALA A 77 4.58 20.94 8.42
C ALA A 77 4.97 19.45 8.41
N VAL A 78 5.76 19.03 7.42
CA VAL A 78 6.23 17.65 7.30
C VAL A 78 7.75 17.60 7.19
N GLU A 79 8.37 16.76 8.02
CA GLU A 79 9.78 16.39 7.93
C GLU A 79 9.87 14.97 7.37
N ILE A 80 10.46 14.83 6.18
CA ILE A 80 10.93 13.54 5.67
C ILE A 80 12.41 13.42 6.03
N THR A 81 12.74 12.39 6.80
CA THR A 81 14.13 12.16 7.24
C THR A 81 15.06 11.83 6.07
N PRO A 82 16.38 12.07 6.20
CA PRO A 82 17.35 11.71 5.16
C PRO A 82 17.28 10.23 4.77
N ARG A 83 17.13 9.33 5.75
CA ARG A 83 17.02 7.89 5.51
C ARG A 83 15.77 7.51 4.72
N LEU A 84 14.61 8.09 5.05
CA LEU A 84 13.41 7.88 4.25
C LEU A 84 13.53 8.53 2.87
N ARG A 85 14.19 9.69 2.76
CA ARG A 85 14.43 10.34 1.48
C ARG A 85 15.30 9.48 0.55
N GLU A 86 16.31 8.81 1.09
CA GLU A 86 17.10 7.83 0.35
C GLU A 86 16.23 6.67 -0.16
N ALA A 87 15.38 6.09 0.70
CA ALA A 87 14.46 5.02 0.32
C ALA A 87 13.41 5.46 -0.72
N ILE A 88 12.91 6.70 -0.65
CA ILE A 88 12.01 7.28 -1.67
C ILE A 88 12.69 7.36 -3.03
N ASN A 89 13.97 7.76 -3.03
CA ASN A 89 14.75 7.94 -4.25
C ASN A 89 15.35 6.62 -4.77
N GLU A 90 15.27 5.55 -4.00
CA GLU A 90 15.73 4.24 -4.40
C GLU A 90 14.80 3.68 -5.48
N GLU A 91 15.36 3.42 -6.67
CA GLU A 91 14.62 2.80 -7.75
C GLU A 91 14.51 1.29 -7.50
N TRP A 92 13.57 0.89 -6.64
CA TRP A 92 13.26 -0.53 -6.44
C TRP A 92 12.63 -1.12 -7.71
N THR A 93 13.01 -2.35 -8.05
CA THR A 93 12.50 -3.08 -9.22
C THR A 93 11.75 -4.35 -8.80
N TRP A 94 10.57 -4.56 -9.37
CA TRP A 94 9.87 -5.85 -9.30
C TRP A 94 10.64 -6.92 -10.09
N ALA A 95 10.42 -8.19 -9.76
CA ALA A 95 11.18 -9.31 -10.33
C ALA A 95 11.22 -9.34 -11.87
N ASP A 96 10.17 -8.84 -12.54
CA ASP A 96 10.05 -8.81 -14.01
C ASP A 96 10.17 -7.40 -14.61
N TYR A 97 10.66 -6.42 -13.86
CA TYR A 97 10.79 -5.04 -14.36
C TYR A 97 12.04 -4.88 -15.26
N PRO A 98 11.96 -4.16 -16.39
CA PRO A 98 10.77 -3.50 -16.94
C PRO A 98 9.81 -4.49 -17.60
N MET A 99 8.53 -4.43 -17.20
CA MET A 99 7.47 -5.18 -17.86
C MET A 99 6.98 -4.38 -19.07
N HIS A 100 7.16 -4.92 -20.28
CA HIS A 100 6.75 -4.21 -21.51
C HIS A 100 5.24 -4.04 -21.67
N TRP A 101 4.45 -4.68 -20.80
CA TRP A 101 2.98 -4.68 -20.80
C TRP A 101 2.37 -3.91 -19.62
N CYS A 102 3.17 -3.25 -18.76
CA CYS A 102 2.68 -2.55 -17.58
C CYS A 102 3.68 -1.45 -17.16
N THR A 103 3.21 -0.21 -17.07
CA THR A 103 3.99 0.92 -16.58
C THR A 103 4.11 0.89 -15.06
N ARG A 104 5.10 1.60 -14.49
CA ARG A 104 5.27 1.71 -13.03
C ARG A 104 4.03 2.24 -12.32
N THR A 105 3.32 3.20 -12.93
CA THR A 105 2.07 3.75 -12.39
C THR A 105 0.97 2.70 -12.36
N GLU A 106 0.78 1.95 -13.46
CA GLU A 106 -0.21 0.87 -13.50
C GLU A 106 0.10 -0.25 -12.48
N ILE A 107 1.39 -0.55 -12.23
CA ILE A 107 1.77 -1.48 -11.17
C ILE A 107 1.30 -0.98 -9.80
N ARG A 108 1.52 0.32 -9.50
CA ARG A 108 1.08 0.91 -8.22
C ARG A 108 -0.43 0.93 -8.07
N GLU A 109 -1.18 1.14 -9.15
CA GLU A 109 -2.65 1.07 -9.14
C GLU A 109 -3.13 -0.36 -8.81
N VAL A 110 -2.57 -1.37 -9.49
CA VAL A 110 -2.86 -2.78 -9.19
C VAL A 110 -2.43 -3.13 -7.76
N SER A 111 -1.33 -2.57 -7.28
CA SER A 111 -0.89 -2.74 -5.89
C SER A 111 -1.81 -2.12 -4.86
N ALA A 112 -2.33 -0.92 -5.11
CA ALA A 112 -3.32 -0.31 -4.25
C ALA A 112 -4.60 -1.15 -4.17
N GLU A 113 -5.07 -1.71 -5.29
CA GLU A 113 -6.22 -2.63 -5.29
C GLU A 113 -5.95 -3.91 -4.50
N ALA A 114 -4.76 -4.51 -4.67
CA ALA A 114 -4.38 -5.71 -3.96
C ALA A 114 -4.23 -5.47 -2.44
N GLN A 115 -3.67 -4.31 -2.05
CA GLN A 115 -3.57 -3.88 -0.66
C GLN A 115 -4.97 -3.76 -0.03
N LYS A 116 -5.93 -3.17 -0.75
CA LYS A 116 -7.32 -3.09 -0.28
C LYS A 116 -7.94 -4.46 -0.06
N ILE A 117 -7.72 -5.43 -0.96
CA ILE A 117 -8.21 -6.81 -0.79
C ILE A 117 -7.56 -7.45 0.46
N PHE A 118 -6.26 -7.23 0.66
CA PHE A 118 -5.57 -7.71 1.86
C PHE A 118 -6.18 -7.12 3.14
N ASP A 119 -6.44 -5.81 3.17
CA ASP A 119 -7.04 -5.15 4.32
C ASP A 119 -8.49 -5.58 4.54
N ASP A 120 -9.27 -5.79 3.48
CA ASP A 120 -10.63 -6.33 3.58
C ASP A 120 -10.63 -7.74 4.20
N ILE A 121 -9.65 -8.59 3.86
CA ILE A 121 -9.48 -9.92 4.49
C ILE A 121 -9.09 -9.75 5.95
N ARG A 122 -8.08 -8.91 6.24
CA ARG A 122 -7.55 -8.69 7.59
C ARG A 122 -8.61 -8.15 8.54
N HIS A 123 -9.48 -7.26 8.09
CA HIS A 123 -10.57 -6.69 8.87
C HIS A 123 -11.83 -7.56 8.89
N GLY A 124 -11.81 -8.72 8.23
CA GLY A 124 -12.94 -9.64 8.17
C GLY A 124 -14.11 -9.16 7.32
N LEU A 125 -13.89 -8.16 6.44
CA LEU A 125 -14.89 -7.67 5.48
C LEU A 125 -15.04 -8.62 4.30
N LEU A 126 -13.94 -9.28 3.91
CA LEU A 126 -13.89 -10.30 2.86
C LEU A 126 -13.53 -11.65 3.46
N LEU A 127 -14.45 -12.63 3.39
CA LEU A 127 -14.21 -14.00 3.84
C LEU A 127 -13.76 -14.87 2.66
N ILE A 128 -12.54 -15.41 2.73
CA ILE A 128 -12.07 -16.47 1.82
C ILE A 128 -12.61 -17.82 2.30
N HIS A 129 -13.38 -18.51 1.46
CA HIS A 129 -14.03 -19.79 1.83
C HIS A 129 -13.60 -20.97 0.96
N ALA A 130 -12.97 -20.72 -0.18
CA ALA A 130 -12.37 -21.75 -1.01
C ALA A 130 -11.05 -21.26 -1.62
N HIS A 131 -10.06 -22.15 -1.73
CA HIS A 131 -8.85 -21.93 -2.50
C HIS A 131 -8.35 -23.25 -3.09
N ALA A 132 -7.65 -23.17 -4.21
CA ALA A 132 -7.00 -24.30 -4.87
C ALA A 132 -5.70 -23.84 -5.52
N HIS A 133 -4.80 -24.78 -5.77
CA HIS A 133 -3.68 -24.55 -6.68
C HIS A 133 -4.02 -25.16 -8.03
N ASP A 134 -4.06 -24.36 -9.09
CA ASP A 134 -4.47 -24.82 -10.44
C ASP A 134 -3.30 -25.40 -11.26
N GLY A 135 -2.13 -25.54 -10.64
CA GLY A 135 -0.89 -25.98 -11.29
C GLY A 135 -0.01 -24.81 -11.79
N HIS A 136 -0.54 -23.58 -11.80
CA HIS A 136 0.19 -22.37 -12.17
C HIS A 136 0.14 -21.30 -11.08
N ALA A 137 -1.01 -21.10 -10.44
CA ALA A 137 -1.26 -20.10 -9.43
C ALA A 137 -2.15 -20.65 -8.30
N THR A 138 -2.15 -19.96 -7.17
CA THR A 138 -3.19 -20.14 -6.15
C THR A 138 -4.40 -19.33 -6.60
N VAL A 139 -5.55 -20.00 -6.71
CA VAL A 139 -6.84 -19.38 -6.97
C VAL A 139 -7.67 -19.43 -5.70
N ALA A 140 -8.38 -18.34 -5.39
CA ALA A 140 -9.25 -18.28 -4.23
C ALA A 140 -10.59 -17.62 -4.55
N VAL A 141 -11.64 -18.04 -3.85
CA VAL A 141 -12.97 -17.42 -3.90
C VAL A 141 -13.28 -16.86 -2.53
N GLY A 142 -13.66 -15.59 -2.52
CA GLY A 142 -14.12 -14.91 -1.32
C GLY A 142 -15.46 -14.24 -1.52
N THR A 143 -16.15 -13.93 -0.43
CA THR A 143 -17.42 -13.20 -0.43
C THR A 143 -17.37 -12.07 0.58
N TYR A 144 -17.70 -10.86 0.14
CA TYR A 144 -17.83 -9.70 1.00
C TYR A 144 -19.03 -9.86 1.93
N LEU A 145 -18.81 -9.77 3.24
CA LEU A 145 -19.86 -10.05 4.23
C LEU A 145 -20.98 -9.01 4.24
N ASN A 146 -20.66 -7.76 3.88
CA ASN A 146 -21.62 -6.65 3.87
C ASN A 146 -22.54 -6.63 2.63
N THR A 147 -22.06 -7.14 1.49
CA THR A 147 -22.75 -7.04 0.19
C THR A 147 -23.15 -8.39 -0.38
N GLY A 148 -22.56 -9.48 0.09
CA GLY A 148 -22.67 -10.81 -0.53
C GLY A 148 -21.97 -10.92 -1.89
N LYS A 149 -21.23 -9.89 -2.32
CA LYS A 149 -20.50 -9.91 -3.60
C LYS A 149 -19.33 -10.91 -3.51
N SER A 150 -19.30 -11.85 -4.45
CA SER A 150 -18.16 -12.77 -4.59
C SER A 150 -17.05 -12.16 -5.44
N VAL A 151 -15.81 -12.48 -5.07
CA VAL A 151 -14.59 -12.16 -5.82
C VAL A 151 -13.78 -13.42 -6.06
N TYR A 152 -13.08 -13.42 -7.20
CA TYR A 152 -12.19 -14.48 -7.62
C TYR A 152 -10.78 -13.90 -7.67
N LEU A 153 -9.87 -14.50 -6.92
CA LEU A 153 -8.53 -14.00 -6.68
C LEU A 153 -7.54 -14.98 -7.30
N HIS A 154 -6.53 -14.44 -7.99
CA HIS A 154 -5.39 -15.18 -8.49
C HIS A 154 -4.13 -14.61 -7.85
N GLY A 155 -3.28 -15.46 -7.28
CA GLY A 155 -2.00 -15.08 -6.69
C GLY A 155 -0.93 -16.12 -6.96
N GLU A 156 0.33 -15.70 -7.06
CA GLU A 156 1.46 -16.62 -7.21
C GLU A 156 1.98 -17.10 -5.85
N ASN A 157 2.47 -18.34 -5.81
CA ASN A 157 3.18 -18.89 -4.65
C ASN A 157 4.69 -18.73 -4.91
N SER A 158 5.33 -17.70 -4.35
CA SER A 158 6.79 -17.54 -4.42
C SER A 158 7.43 -17.92 -3.08
N PRO A 159 8.10 -19.10 -2.98
CA PRO A 159 8.73 -19.56 -1.74
C PRO A 159 10.18 -19.06 -1.54
N THR A 160 10.66 -18.07 -2.28
CA THR A 160 12.06 -17.61 -2.15
C THR A 160 12.22 -16.59 -1.01
N PRO A 161 13.12 -16.83 -0.03
CA PRO A 161 13.64 -15.76 0.82
C PRO A 161 14.63 -14.94 -0.01
N SER A 162 14.11 -14.02 -0.83
CA SER A 162 14.94 -13.15 -1.66
C SER A 162 14.20 -11.84 -1.83
N THR A 163 14.84 -10.73 -1.44
CA THR A 163 14.94 -9.40 -2.09
C THR A 163 13.94 -8.93 -3.17
N HIS A 164 12.80 -9.57 -3.39
CA HIS A 164 11.81 -9.28 -4.42
C HIS A 164 10.39 -9.52 -3.88
N PRO A 165 9.44 -8.60 -4.11
CA PRO A 165 8.09 -8.71 -3.58
C PRO A 165 7.29 -9.86 -4.25
N PRO A 166 6.31 -10.44 -3.54
CA PRO A 166 5.38 -11.41 -4.12
C PRO A 166 4.55 -10.76 -5.24
N ARG A 167 4.20 -11.55 -6.27
CA ARG A 167 3.31 -11.07 -7.33
C ARG A 167 1.89 -10.92 -6.80
N LEU A 168 1.33 -9.77 -7.11
CA LEU A 168 0.10 -9.23 -6.56
C LEU A 168 -1.14 -10.05 -6.87
N TRP A 169 -2.07 -10.02 -5.92
CA TRP A 169 -3.40 -10.57 -6.07
C TRP A 169 -4.23 -9.63 -6.94
N SER A 170 -4.75 -10.10 -8.07
CA SER A 170 -5.65 -9.32 -8.92
C SER A 170 -7.04 -9.97 -8.99
N PRO A 171 -8.13 -9.17 -9.03
CA PRO A 171 -9.46 -9.70 -9.30
C PRO A 171 -9.54 -10.24 -10.72
N SER A 172 -10.01 -11.48 -10.92
CA SER A 172 -10.33 -11.94 -12.27
C SER A 172 -11.66 -11.34 -12.73
N SER A 173 -11.56 -10.54 -13.79
CA SER A 173 -12.65 -10.12 -14.70
C SER A 173 -13.94 -9.65 -14.01
N GLY A 174 -13.97 -8.39 -13.58
CA GLY A 174 -15.18 -7.73 -13.07
C GLY A 174 -14.95 -6.38 -12.39
N SER A 175 -13.69 -5.99 -12.17
CA SER A 175 -13.29 -4.63 -11.81
C SER A 175 -12.86 -3.88 -13.07
N THR A 176 -13.14 -2.58 -13.15
CA THR A 176 -12.85 -1.71 -14.30
C THR A 176 -11.35 -1.42 -14.52
N ALA A 177 -10.47 -1.92 -13.65
CA ALA A 177 -9.04 -1.94 -13.90
C ALA A 177 -8.71 -3.10 -14.85
N THR A 178 -8.22 -2.78 -16.03
CA THR A 178 -7.64 -3.77 -16.94
C THR A 178 -6.45 -4.39 -16.21
N PRO A 179 -6.45 -5.68 -15.86
CA PRO A 179 -5.29 -6.26 -15.18
C PRO A 179 -4.09 -6.14 -16.11
N CYS A 180 -2.91 -5.84 -15.56
CA CYS A 180 -1.63 -6.00 -16.26
C CYS A 180 -1.46 -7.48 -16.64
N THR A 181 -2.16 -7.89 -17.71
CA THR A 181 -2.31 -9.28 -18.10
C THR A 181 -1.14 -9.61 -19.00
N ARG A 182 -0.36 -10.61 -18.62
CA ARG A 182 0.62 -11.26 -19.48
C ARG A 182 -0.12 -11.66 -20.77
N ALA A 183 0.29 -11.13 -21.91
CA ALA A 183 -0.25 -11.56 -23.20
C ALA A 183 -0.10 -13.10 -23.30
N PRO A 184 -1.14 -13.85 -23.72
CA PRO A 184 -0.98 -15.27 -23.95
C PRO A 184 0.05 -15.44 -25.07
N HIS A 185 1.12 -16.18 -24.78
CA HIS A 185 2.01 -16.66 -25.83
C HIS A 185 1.18 -17.60 -26.73
N LEU A 186 0.98 -17.18 -27.98
CA LEU A 186 0.60 -18.05 -29.10
C LEU A 186 1.76 -18.99 -29.45
#